data_AF-A0A4Y9IYK9-F1
#
_entry.id   AF-A0A4Y9IYK9-F1
#
_cell.length_a   1.000
_cell.length_b   1.000
_cell.length_c   1.000
_cell.angle_alpha   90.00
_cell.angle_beta   90.00
_cell.angle_gamma   90.00
#
_symmetry.space_group_name_H-M   'P 1'
#
loop_
_entity.id
_entity.type
_entity.pdbx_description
1 polymer ?
#
loop_
_entity_poly.entity_id
_entity_poly.type
_entity_poly.pdbx_seq_one_letter_code
_entity_poly.pdbx_strand_id
1 'polypeptide(L)'
;MASDLQQTLLRISRKAESLTERYNALYQAKQEADETIDKLEKKISSQEDEIRILKSRVEYLTVVTTAIPNRQDVALSRARISELVREIDKCITELSE
;
A
#
# COMPACT_ATOMS: atom_id res chain seq x y z
N MET A 1 51.44 49.76 -7.11
CA MET A 1 50.07 49.77 -7.67
C MET A 1 49.79 48.57 -8.58
N ALA A 2 50.59 48.28 -9.61
CA ALA A 2 50.37 47.12 -10.49
C ALA A 2 50.40 45.74 -9.79
N SER A 3 51.31 45.54 -8.82
CA SER A 3 51.43 44.29 -8.04
C SER A 3 50.21 44.01 -7.16
N ASP A 4 49.62 45.06 -6.56
CA ASP A 4 48.48 44.92 -5.65
C ASP A 4 47.18 44.57 -6.42
N LEU A 5 47.04 45.11 -7.63
CA LEU A 5 45.98 44.74 -8.56
C LEU A 5 46.11 43.28 -9.03
N GLN A 6 47.32 42.83 -9.36
CA GLN A 6 47.57 41.42 -9.71
C GLN A 6 47.25 40.47 -8.55
N GLN A 7 47.64 40.81 -7.32
CA GLN A 7 47.30 40.00 -6.14
C GLN A 7 45.80 39.94 -5.89
N THR A 8 45.09 41.06 -6.11
CA THR A 8 43.63 41.12 -5.96
C THR A 8 42.93 40.25 -7.02
N LEU A 9 43.37 40.33 -8.29
CA LEU A 9 42.85 39.48 -9.37
C LEU A 9 43.07 37.99 -9.10
N LEU A 10 44.24 37.61 -8.58
CA LEU A 10 44.53 36.22 -8.21
C LEU A 10 43.61 35.74 -7.08
N ARG A 11 43.35 36.56 -6.06
CA ARG A 11 42.42 36.22 -4.97
C ARG A 11 40.99 36.08 -5.46
N ILE A 12 40.54 36.95 -6.35
CA ILE A 12 39.20 36.87 -6.94
C ILE A 12 39.07 35.61 -7.79
N SER A 13 40.06 35.31 -8.63
CA SER A 13 40.04 34.12 -9.50
C SER A 13 39.95 32.84 -8.67
N ARG A 14 40.77 32.69 -7.62
CA ARG A 14 40.72 31.52 -6.72
C ARG A 14 39.38 31.40 -5.99
N LYS A 15 38.78 32.52 -5.58
CA LYS A 15 37.45 32.51 -4.94
C LYS A 15 36.36 32.12 -5.94
N ALA A 16 36.44 32.59 -7.18
CA ALA A 16 35.50 32.25 -8.24
C ALA A 16 35.60 30.75 -8.60
N GLU A 17 36.81 30.21 -8.72
CA GLU A 17 37.04 28.77 -8.93
C GLU A 17 36.44 27.95 -7.78
N SER A 18 36.78 28.28 -6.53
CA SER A 18 36.26 27.55 -5.37
C SER A 18 34.73 27.63 -5.25
N LEU A 19 34.14 28.79 -5.58
CA LEU A 19 32.68 28.94 -5.59
C LEU A 19 32.03 28.09 -6.69
N THR A 20 32.65 28.04 -7.87
CA THR A 20 32.18 27.26 -9.02
C THR A 20 32.24 25.76 -8.72
N GLU A 21 33.33 25.28 -8.13
CA GLU A 21 33.47 23.89 -7.70
C GLU A 21 32.39 23.50 -6.68
N ARG A 22 32.17 24.34 -5.66
CA ARG A 22 31.14 24.10 -4.64
C ARG A 22 29.74 24.11 -5.22
N TYR A 23 29.46 25.04 -6.13
CA TYR A 23 28.19 25.12 -6.81
C TYR A 23 27.93 23.86 -7.64
N ASN A 24 28.93 23.40 -8.42
CA ASN A 24 28.79 22.20 -9.23
C ASN A 24 28.57 20.96 -8.38
N ALA A 25 29.30 20.81 -7.26
CA ALA A 25 29.10 19.70 -6.33
C ALA A 25 27.69 19.73 -5.72
N LEU A 26 27.20 20.90 -5.31
CA LEU A 26 25.85 21.06 -4.77
C LEU A 26 24.79 20.76 -5.84
N TYR A 27 25.01 21.21 -7.07
CA TYR A 27 24.11 20.97 -8.19
C TYR A 27 23.98 19.47 -8.49
N GLN A 28 25.10 18.75 -8.53
CA GLN A 28 25.11 17.30 -8.70
C GLN A 28 24.39 16.58 -7.55
N ALA A 29 24.70 16.92 -6.30
CA ALA A 29 24.04 16.33 -5.15
C ALA A 29 22.53 16.60 -5.14
N LYS A 30 22.10 17.79 -5.60
CA LYS A 30 20.68 18.13 -5.74
C LYS A 30 20.03 17.30 -6.83
N GLN A 31 20.67 17.10 -7.98
CA GLN A 31 20.15 16.23 -9.04
C GLN A 31 20.00 14.78 -8.57
N GLU A 32 21.00 14.24 -7.87
CA GLU A 32 20.94 12.88 -7.31
C GLU A 32 19.82 12.73 -6.27
N ALA A 33 19.62 13.75 -5.44
CA ALA A 33 18.53 13.78 -4.47
C ALA A 33 17.16 13.82 -5.16
N ASP A 34 16.99 14.69 -6.15
CA ASP A 34 15.76 14.82 -6.96
C ASP A 34 15.43 13.46 -7.65
N GLU A 35 16.42 12.80 -8.26
CA GLU A 35 16.24 11.47 -8.86
C GLU A 35 15.85 10.40 -7.85
N THR A 36 16.39 10.48 -6.64
CA THR A 36 16.09 9.53 -5.56
C THR A 36 14.66 9.74 -5.05
N ILE A 37 14.22 10.99 -4.92
CA ILE A 37 12.85 11.34 -4.56
C ILE A 37 11.88 10.76 -5.61
N ASP A 38 12.11 11.03 -6.89
CA ASP A 38 11.27 10.50 -7.98
C ASP A 38 11.16 8.97 -7.95
N LYS A 39 12.26 8.27 -7.67
CA LYS A 39 12.28 6.81 -7.54
C LYS A 39 11.48 6.34 -6.33
N LEU A 40 11.62 7.01 -5.19
CA LEU A 40 10.92 6.66 -3.96
C LEU A 40 9.42 6.95 -4.07
N GLU A 41 9.01 8.07 -4.68
CA GLU A 41 7.61 8.40 -4.90
C GLU A 41 6.91 7.37 -5.79
N LYS A 42 7.56 6.96 -6.89
CA LYS A 42 7.06 5.87 -7.74
C LYS A 42 6.90 4.56 -6.98
N LYS A 43 7.87 4.24 -6.11
CA LYS A 43 7.81 3.03 -5.29
C LYS A 43 6.67 3.10 -4.28
N ILE A 44 6.50 4.23 -3.59
CA ILE A 44 5.40 4.44 -2.65
C ILE A 44 4.06 4.27 -3.36
N SER A 45 3.86 4.92 -4.51
CA SER A 45 2.63 4.77 -5.29
C SER A 45 2.35 3.31 -5.65
N SER A 46 3.36 2.56 -6.09
CA SER A 46 3.19 1.14 -6.43
C SER A 46 2.82 0.28 -5.21
N GLN A 47 3.41 0.58 -4.05
CA GLN A 47 3.14 -0.13 -2.81
C GLN A 47 1.75 0.19 -2.27
N GLU A 48 1.29 1.44 -2.40
CA GLU A 48 -0.06 1.84 -2.01
C GLU A 48 -1.13 1.15 -2.85
N ASP A 49 -0.89 0.99 -4.16
CA ASP A 49 -1.78 0.24 -5.05
C ASP A 49 -1.80 -1.25 -4.69
N GLU A 50 -0.65 -1.85 -4.39
CA GLU A 50 -0.58 -3.24 -3.93
C GLU A 50 -1.33 -3.42 -2.59
N ILE A 51 -1.14 -2.50 -1.63
CA ILE A 51 -1.86 -2.51 -0.35
C ILE A 51 -3.38 -2.40 -0.59
N ARG A 52 -3.82 -1.56 -1.52
CA ARG A 52 -5.25 -1.41 -1.86
C ARG A 52 -5.83 -2.72 -2.40
N ILE A 53 -5.11 -3.37 -3.31
CA ILE A 53 -5.50 -4.68 -3.87
C ILE A 53 -5.56 -5.74 -2.78
N LEU A 54 -4.54 -5.82 -1.93
CA LEU A 54 -4.47 -6.79 -0.83
C LEU A 54 -5.60 -6.57 0.19
N LYS A 55 -5.91 -5.32 0.56
CA LYS A 55 -7.03 -4.99 1.44
C LYS A 55 -8.36 -5.43 0.85
N SER A 56 -8.61 -5.15 -0.43
CA SER A 56 -9.83 -5.60 -1.12
C SER A 56 -9.93 -7.13 -1.14
N ARG A 57 -8.82 -7.83 -1.36
CA ARG A 57 -8.78 -9.30 -1.31
C ARG A 57 -9.06 -9.85 0.09
N VAL A 58 -8.54 -9.20 1.13
CA VAL A 58 -8.82 -9.55 2.53
C VAL A 58 -10.30 -9.35 2.82
N GLU A 59 -10.89 -8.19 2.47
CA GLU A 59 -12.33 -7.94 2.65
C GLU A 59 -13.17 -8.99 1.94
N TYR A 60 -12.85 -9.31 0.68
CA TYR A 60 -13.53 -10.37 -0.06
C TYR A 60 -13.46 -11.72 0.67
N LEU A 61 -12.27 -12.11 1.15
CA LEU A 61 -12.09 -13.35 1.89
C LEU A 61 -12.83 -13.33 3.24
N THR A 62 -12.88 -12.19 3.93
CA THR A 62 -13.63 -12.03 5.19
C THR A 62 -15.13 -12.16 4.95
N VAL A 63 -15.67 -11.56 3.88
CA VAL A 63 -17.08 -11.70 3.50
C VAL A 63 -17.40 -13.15 3.12
N VAL A 64 -16.55 -13.80 2.34
CA VAL A 64 -16.73 -15.22 1.97
C VAL A 64 -16.66 -16.12 3.21
N THR A 65 -15.72 -15.89 4.13
CA THR A 65 -15.56 -16.72 5.33
C THR A 65 -16.63 -16.47 6.39
N THR A 66 -17.15 -15.25 6.52
CA THR A 66 -18.34 -14.97 7.34
C THR A 66 -19.62 -15.50 6.71
N ALA A 67 -19.67 -15.66 5.38
CA ALA A 67 -20.74 -16.34 4.67
C ALA A 67 -20.61 -17.89 4.68
N ILE A 68 -19.50 -18.45 5.18
CA ILE A 68 -19.41 -19.89 5.44
C ILE A 68 -20.14 -20.14 6.77
N PRO A 69 -21.31 -20.81 6.77
CA PRO A 69 -22.01 -21.11 8.02
C PRO A 69 -21.07 -21.91 8.92
N ASN A 70 -20.97 -21.49 10.18
CA ASN A 70 -20.14 -22.18 11.15
C ASN A 70 -20.63 -23.65 11.26
N ARG A 71 -19.77 -24.61 11.61
CA ARG A 71 -20.21 -26.03 11.72
C ARG A 71 -21.42 -26.19 12.64
N GLN A 72 -21.55 -25.30 13.63
CA GLN A 72 -22.72 -25.21 14.51
C GLN A 72 -23.98 -24.74 13.76
N ASP A 73 -23.91 -23.77 12.87
CA ASP A 73 -25.05 -23.26 12.10
C ASP A 73 -25.58 -24.33 11.12
N VAL A 74 -24.69 -25.11 10.53
CA VAL A 74 -25.05 -26.26 9.68
C VAL A 74 -25.74 -27.36 10.50
N ALA A 75 -25.25 -27.65 11.70
CA ALA A 75 -25.87 -28.63 12.60
C ALA A 75 -27.26 -28.17 13.07
N LEU A 76 -27.40 -26.90 13.41
CA LEU A 76 -28.65 -26.29 13.89
C LEU A 76 -29.70 -26.23 12.77
N SER A 77 -29.27 -25.93 11.53
CA SER A 77 -30.13 -25.99 10.33
C SER A 77 -30.58 -27.41 10.03
N ARG A 78 -29.70 -28.42 10.14
CA ARG A 78 -30.08 -29.85 9.98
C ARG A 78 -31.10 -30.30 11.02
N ALA A 79 -30.95 -29.87 12.28
CA ALA A 79 -31.89 -30.21 13.34
C ALA A 79 -33.28 -29.67 13.04
N ARG A 80 -33.39 -28.37 12.67
CA ARG A 80 -34.65 -27.74 12.28
C ARG A 80 -35.30 -28.40 11.07
N ILE A 81 -34.53 -28.73 10.02
CA ILE A 81 -35.06 -29.45 8.85
C ILE A 81 -35.61 -30.82 9.25
N SER A 82 -34.92 -31.55 10.13
CA SER A 82 -35.36 -32.87 10.59
C SER A 82 -36.65 -32.79 11.41
N GLU A 83 -36.82 -31.74 12.21
CA GLU A 83 -38.02 -31.48 12.99
C GLU A 83 -39.21 -31.14 12.09
N LEU A 84 -39.01 -30.26 11.11
CA LEU A 84 -40.03 -29.94 10.10
C LEU A 84 -40.46 -31.16 9.28
N VAL A 85 -39.51 -32.03 8.89
CA VAL A 85 -39.85 -33.27 8.16
C VAL A 85 -40.71 -34.19 9.03
N ARG A 86 -40.44 -34.31 10.33
CA ARG A 86 -41.27 -35.10 11.24
C ARG A 86 -42.66 -34.52 11.43
N GLU A 87 -42.79 -33.20 11.48
CA GLU A 87 -44.10 -32.54 11.54
C GLU A 87 -44.90 -32.77 10.26
N ILE A 88 -44.24 -32.71 9.10
CA ILE A 88 -44.86 -33.05 7.82
C ILE A 88 -45.32 -34.51 7.82
N ASP A 89 -44.46 -35.45 8.21
CA ASP A 89 -44.81 -36.87 8.28
C ASP A 89 -45.98 -37.11 9.24
N LYS A 90 -46.02 -36.38 10.36
CA LYS A 90 -47.13 -36.44 11.31
C LYS A 90 -48.43 -35.91 10.72
N CYS A 91 -48.41 -34.76 10.06
CA CYS A 91 -49.59 -34.22 9.36
C CYS A 91 -50.04 -35.14 8.21
N ILE A 92 -49.12 -35.76 7.48
CA ILE A 92 -49.46 -36.73 6.42
C ILE A 92 -50.17 -37.93 7.03
N THR A 93 -49.68 -38.43 8.16
CA THR A 93 -50.29 -39.57 8.87
C THR A 93 -51.69 -39.19 9.39
N GLU A 94 -51.85 -38.00 9.98
CA GLU A 94 -53.14 -37.46 10.44
C GLU A 94 -54.13 -37.19 9.28
N LEU A 95 -53.65 -36.98 8.05
CA LEU A 95 -54.49 -36.83 6.84
C LEU A 95 -54.79 -38.17 6.13
N SER A 96 -54.10 -39.24 6.52
CA SER A 96 -54.22 -40.57 5.90
C SER A 96 -55.06 -41.55 6.73
N GLU A 97 -55.43 -41.17 7.95
CA GLU A 97 -56.52 -41.77 8.76
C GLU A 97 -57.86 -41.06 8.51
#